data_AF-A0A0U5E6M8-F1
#
_entry.id   AF-A0A0U5E6M8-F1
#
_cell.length_a   1.000
_cell.length_b   1.000
_cell.length_c   1.000
_cell.angle_alpha   90.00
_cell.angle_beta   90.00
_cell.angle_gamma   90.00
#
_symmetry.space_group_name_H-M   'P 1'
#
loop_
_entity.id
_entity.type
_entity.pdbx_description
1 polymer ?
#
loop_
_entity_poly.entity_id
_entity_poly.type
_entity_poly.pdbx_seq_one_letter_code
_entity_poly.pdbx_strand_id
1 'polypeptide(L)'
;MTSTATAVCEALTALGLPNLAVVADPGAVAALEQTPGCRIGFAAALRLALEAFLGDGRGSPGQGHDSALDLVRAAPDAYGLDPAPTDAAISEVLRRTLAEDPEARIVLLSAATVQEPSYRFLPEYGEDIATHWVFRIVAPNGWPSLQWAIVDPRGETAAYSYGFE
;
A
#
# COMPACT_ATOMS: atom_id res chain seq x y z
N MET A 1 26.50 -2.43 2.68
CA MET A 1 25.13 -2.35 3.24
C MET A 1 24.42 -1.23 2.50
N THR A 2 23.36 -1.54 1.76
CA THR A 2 22.52 -0.54 1.08
C THR A 2 21.72 0.21 2.13
N SER A 3 21.62 1.54 2.02
CA SER A 3 20.83 2.34 2.97
C SER A 3 19.33 2.08 2.76
N THR A 4 18.51 2.22 3.81
CA THR A 4 17.04 2.08 3.72
C THR A 4 16.45 3.03 2.68
N ALA A 5 16.96 4.27 2.59
CA ALA A 5 16.51 5.24 1.58
C ALA A 5 16.80 4.75 0.14
N THR A 6 17.98 4.19 -0.10
CA THR A 6 18.33 3.61 -1.41
C THR A 6 17.41 2.45 -1.76
N ALA A 7 17.15 1.54 -0.81
CA ALA A 7 16.26 0.40 -1.02
C ALA A 7 14.80 0.82 -1.29
N VAL A 8 14.32 1.90 -0.64
CA VAL A 8 13.01 2.49 -0.92
C VAL A 8 12.95 3.04 -2.35
N CYS A 9 13.94 3.83 -2.76
CA CYS A 9 13.99 4.37 -4.12
C CYS A 9 14.04 3.27 -5.20
N GLU A 10 14.80 2.21 -4.96
CA GLU A 10 14.85 1.03 -5.83
C GLU A 10 13.48 0.33 -5.91
N ALA A 11 12.81 0.13 -4.78
CA ALA A 11 11.48 -0.47 -4.75
C ALA A 11 10.44 0.35 -5.53
N LEU A 12 10.40 1.67 -5.31
CA LEU A 12 9.50 2.58 -6.02
C LEU A 12 9.77 2.60 -7.52
N THR A 13 11.05 2.66 -7.92
CA THR A 13 11.46 2.67 -9.33
C THR A 13 11.06 1.37 -10.02
N ALA A 14 11.26 0.22 -9.36
CA ALA A 14 10.89 -1.09 -9.89
C ALA A 14 9.38 -1.23 -10.14
N LEU A 15 8.56 -0.48 -9.40
CA LEU A 15 7.10 -0.47 -9.53
C LEU A 15 6.57 0.65 -10.44
N GLY A 16 7.46 1.44 -11.06
CA GLY A 16 7.08 2.56 -11.91
C GLY A 16 6.53 3.77 -11.14
N LEU A 17 6.85 3.90 -9.86
CA LEU A 17 6.37 4.97 -8.96
C LEU A 17 7.52 5.80 -8.37
N PRO A 18 8.53 6.23 -9.15
CA PRO A 18 9.77 6.80 -8.61
C PRO A 18 9.59 8.10 -7.81
N ASN A 19 8.47 8.80 -8.01
CA ASN A 19 8.17 10.07 -7.37
C ASN A 19 7.08 9.96 -6.27
N LEU A 20 6.59 8.75 -5.97
CA LEU A 20 5.58 8.56 -4.94
C LEU A 20 6.15 8.94 -3.57
N ALA A 21 5.48 9.87 -2.88
CA ALA A 21 5.91 10.28 -1.55
C ALA A 21 5.69 9.16 -0.53
N VAL A 22 6.75 8.83 0.22
CA VAL A 22 6.70 7.85 1.32
C VAL A 22 6.80 8.60 2.64
N VAL A 23 5.77 8.50 3.48
CA VAL A 23 5.74 9.11 4.80
C VAL A 23 5.83 8.00 5.84
N ALA A 24 6.88 8.01 6.65
CA ALA A 24 7.04 7.05 7.73
C ALA A 24 7.75 7.70 8.91
N ASP A 25 7.25 7.44 10.11
CA ASP A 25 7.95 7.79 11.35
C ASP A 25 9.14 6.84 11.56
N PRO A 26 10.39 7.33 11.61
CA PRO A 26 11.55 6.48 11.85
C PRO A 26 11.47 5.71 13.17
N GLY A 27 10.80 6.25 14.19
CA GLY A 27 10.58 5.56 15.47
C GLY A 27 9.71 4.32 15.31
N ALA A 28 8.57 4.45 14.62
CA ALA A 28 7.69 3.34 14.29
C ALA A 28 8.39 2.28 13.41
N VAL A 29 9.16 2.70 12.42
CA VAL A 29 9.96 1.79 11.58
C VAL A 29 10.91 0.95 12.43
N ALA A 30 11.70 1.61 13.28
CA ALA A 30 12.65 0.92 14.15
C ALA A 30 11.95 -0.03 15.14
N ALA A 31 10.79 0.36 15.67
CA ALA A 31 10.02 -0.48 16.59
C ALA A 31 9.50 -1.77 15.92
N LEU A 32 8.95 -1.67 14.70
CA LEU A 32 8.49 -2.83 13.94
C LEU A 32 9.65 -3.75 13.52
N GLU A 33 10.79 -3.19 13.12
CA GLU A 33 12.01 -3.97 12.81
C GLU A 33 12.57 -4.71 14.03
N GLN A 34 12.30 -4.23 15.24
CA GLN A 34 12.70 -4.87 16.50
C GLN A 34 11.67 -5.86 17.05
N THR A 35 10.51 -6.00 16.39
CA THR A 35 9.48 -6.94 16.84
C THR A 35 10.02 -8.38 16.78
N PRO A 36 9.78 -9.21 17.82
CA PRO A 36 10.25 -10.60 17.81
C PRO A 36 9.81 -11.36 16.57
N GLY A 37 10.78 -11.97 15.88
CA GLY A 37 10.51 -12.73 14.66
C GLY A 37 10.33 -11.88 13.40
N CYS A 38 10.58 -10.56 13.44
CA CYS A 38 10.59 -9.73 12.24
C CYS A 38 11.61 -10.25 11.22
N ARG A 39 11.14 -10.44 9.99
CA ARG A 39 11.91 -10.92 8.81
C ARG A 39 11.80 -9.96 7.63
N ILE A 40 10.76 -9.13 7.61
CA ILE A 40 10.48 -8.18 6.54
C ILE A 40 10.81 -6.77 7.06
N GLY A 41 11.94 -6.23 6.60
CA GLY A 41 12.33 -4.84 6.87
C GLY A 41 11.50 -3.83 6.06
N PHE A 42 11.58 -2.55 6.45
CA PHE A 42 10.68 -1.51 5.95
C PHE A 42 10.60 -1.39 4.42
N ALA A 43 11.74 -1.35 3.72
CA ALA A 43 11.75 -1.21 2.26
C ALA A 43 11.10 -2.40 1.55
N ALA A 44 11.27 -3.62 2.09
CA ALA A 44 10.62 -4.81 1.56
C ALA A 44 9.12 -4.80 1.87
N ALA A 45 8.72 -4.35 3.06
CA ALA A 45 7.31 -4.19 3.41
C ALA A 45 6.61 -3.16 2.52
N LEU A 46 7.24 -2.02 2.26
CA LEU A 46 6.73 -1.00 1.35
C LEU A 46 6.50 -1.56 -0.06
N ARG A 47 7.48 -2.31 -0.58
CA ARG A 47 7.36 -2.96 -1.88
C ARG A 47 6.18 -3.94 -1.90
N LEU A 48 6.07 -4.81 -0.91
CA LEU A 48 5.00 -5.79 -0.81
C LEU A 48 3.62 -5.14 -0.69
N ALA A 49 3.51 -4.03 0.05
CA ALA A 49 2.28 -3.27 0.17
C ALA A 49 1.82 -2.66 -1.16
N LEU A 50 2.74 -2.06 -1.92
CA LEU A 50 2.43 -1.52 -3.25
C LEU A 50 2.12 -2.63 -4.25
N GLU A 51 2.87 -3.73 -4.24
CA GLU A 51 2.57 -4.91 -5.07
C GLU A 51 1.18 -5.48 -4.76
N ALA A 52 0.78 -5.53 -3.48
CA ALA A 52 -0.55 -5.97 -3.08
C ALA A 52 -1.64 -5.02 -3.60
N PHE A 53 -1.44 -3.71 -3.46
CA PHE A 53 -2.39 -2.69 -3.95
C PHE A 53 -2.54 -2.70 -5.46
N LEU A 54 -1.42 -2.79 -6.20
CA LEU A 54 -1.41 -2.81 -7.66
C LEU A 54 -1.85 -4.17 -8.23
N GLY A 55 -1.80 -5.24 -7.44
CA GLY A 55 -2.02 -6.62 -7.89
C GLY A 55 -0.84 -7.24 -8.63
N ASP A 56 0.36 -6.68 -8.50
CA ASP A 56 1.57 -7.09 -9.22
C ASP A 56 2.41 -8.15 -8.47
N GLY A 57 1.90 -8.77 -7.40
CA GLY A 57 2.71 -9.57 -6.47
C GLY A 57 2.12 -10.90 -6.03
N ARG A 58 2.82 -11.52 -5.07
CA ARG A 58 2.38 -12.74 -4.35
C ARG A 58 1.29 -12.46 -3.30
N GLY A 59 0.70 -11.27 -3.30
CA GLY A 59 -0.48 -11.00 -2.49
C GLY A 59 -1.60 -11.94 -2.92
N SER A 60 -2.46 -12.37 -2.02
CA SER A 60 -3.63 -13.15 -2.43
C SER A 60 -4.60 -12.22 -3.14
N PRO A 61 -4.81 -12.34 -4.48
CA PRO A 61 -5.94 -11.67 -5.10
C PRO A 61 -7.21 -12.16 -4.40
N GLY A 62 -8.00 -11.24 -3.85
CA GLY A 62 -9.31 -11.56 -3.27
C GLY A 62 -9.36 -11.98 -1.79
N GLN A 63 -8.38 -11.63 -0.95
CA GLN A 63 -8.58 -11.68 0.51
C GLN A 63 -9.03 -10.35 1.13
N GLY A 64 -8.97 -9.24 0.38
CA GLY A 64 -9.58 -7.97 0.77
C GLY A 64 -10.92 -7.82 0.08
N HIS A 65 -12.02 -7.73 0.83
CA HIS A 65 -13.24 -7.14 0.29
C HIS A 65 -12.91 -5.70 -0.14
N ASP A 66 -13.36 -5.29 -1.32
CA ASP A 66 -13.23 -3.91 -1.83
C ASP A 66 -11.78 -3.42 -2.02
N SER A 67 -10.88 -4.30 -2.49
CA SER A 67 -9.55 -3.88 -2.94
C SER A 67 -9.66 -2.88 -4.10
N ALA A 68 -8.66 -1.99 -4.27
CA ALA A 68 -8.63 -1.07 -5.42
C ALA A 68 -8.76 -1.80 -6.77
N LEU A 69 -8.20 -3.01 -6.84
CA LEU A 69 -8.28 -3.88 -8.00
C LEU A 69 -9.71 -4.35 -8.28
N ASP A 70 -10.45 -4.75 -7.24
CA ASP A 70 -11.85 -5.16 -7.34
C ASP A 70 -12.76 -3.98 -7.70
N LEU A 71 -12.48 -2.79 -7.15
CA LEU A 71 -13.21 -1.56 -7.43
C LEU A 71 -13.05 -1.12 -8.90
N VAL A 72 -11.83 -1.13 -9.45
CA VAL A 72 -11.63 -0.86 -10.89
C VAL A 72 -12.32 -1.94 -11.74
N ARG A 73 -12.22 -3.21 -11.34
CA ARG A 73 -12.85 -4.32 -12.08
C ARG A 73 -14.37 -4.23 -12.09
N ALA A 74 -14.97 -3.71 -11.03
CA ALA A 74 -16.41 -3.54 -10.92
C ALA A 74 -16.95 -2.41 -11.79
N ALA A 75 -16.14 -1.40 -12.12
CA ALA A 75 -16.52 -0.24 -12.93
C ALA A 75 -15.44 0.14 -13.96
N PRO A 76 -15.07 -0.76 -14.89
CA PRO A 76 -13.93 -0.54 -15.79
C PRO A 76 -14.09 0.66 -16.72
N ASP A 77 -15.32 0.96 -17.12
CA ASP A 77 -15.67 2.10 -17.97
C ASP A 77 -15.37 3.46 -17.31
N ALA A 78 -15.54 3.56 -15.99
CA ALA A 78 -15.18 4.76 -15.22
C ALA A 78 -13.68 5.07 -15.29
N TYR A 79 -12.86 4.06 -15.58
CA TYR A 79 -11.41 4.17 -15.73
C TYR A 79 -10.93 4.09 -17.19
N GLY A 80 -11.86 4.10 -18.15
CA GLY A 80 -11.56 4.03 -19.59
C GLY A 80 -11.01 2.68 -20.03
N LEU A 81 -11.38 1.60 -19.33
CA LEU A 81 -10.99 0.23 -19.66
C LEU A 81 -12.09 -0.51 -20.44
N ASP A 82 -11.69 -1.60 -21.11
CA ASP A 82 -12.63 -2.55 -21.72
C ASP A 82 -13.54 -3.21 -20.66
N PRO A 83 -14.76 -3.67 -21.01
CA PRO A 83 -15.71 -4.27 -20.05
C PRO A 83 -15.20 -5.52 -19.31
N ALA A 84 -14.16 -6.17 -19.83
CA ALA A 84 -13.50 -7.31 -19.20
C ALA A 84 -11.99 -7.07 -19.17
N PRO A 85 -11.52 -6.14 -18.32
CA PRO A 85 -10.11 -5.76 -18.30
C PRO A 85 -9.26 -6.91 -17.76
N THR A 86 -8.03 -7.02 -18.26
CA THR A 86 -7.02 -7.90 -17.67
C THR A 86 -6.48 -7.29 -16.38
N ASP A 87 -5.97 -8.12 -15.49
CA ASP A 87 -5.34 -7.67 -14.24
C ASP A 87 -4.22 -6.66 -14.53
N ALA A 88 -3.40 -6.92 -15.55
CA ALA A 88 -2.34 -6.01 -15.98
C ALA A 88 -2.85 -4.62 -16.42
N ALA A 89 -4.03 -4.55 -17.06
CA ALA A 89 -4.63 -3.28 -17.46
C ALA A 89 -5.14 -2.51 -16.23
N ILE A 90 -5.70 -3.20 -15.25
CA ILE A 90 -6.12 -2.61 -13.97
C ILE A 90 -4.89 -2.09 -13.20
N SER A 91 -3.84 -2.90 -13.07
CA SER A 91 -2.60 -2.53 -12.38
C SER A 91 -1.97 -1.27 -13.00
N GLU A 92 -2.01 -1.15 -14.33
CA GLU A 92 -1.54 0.05 -15.01
C GLU A 92 -2.38 1.28 -14.72
N VAL A 93 -3.71 1.15 -14.64
CA VAL A 93 -4.59 2.25 -14.20
C VAL A 93 -4.24 2.69 -12.78
N LEU A 94 -4.11 1.75 -11.84
CA LEU A 94 -3.78 2.07 -10.45
C LEU A 94 -2.40 2.74 -10.33
N ARG A 95 -1.40 2.24 -11.08
CA ARG A 95 -0.08 2.84 -11.15
C ARG A 95 -0.12 4.26 -11.70
N ARG A 96 -0.85 4.48 -12.80
CA ARG A 96 -1.05 5.81 -13.39
C ARG A 96 -1.73 6.76 -12.41
N THR A 97 -2.78 6.30 -11.72
CA THR A 97 -3.46 7.08 -10.68
C THR A 97 -2.49 7.59 -9.61
N LEU A 98 -1.61 6.72 -9.10
CA LEU A 98 -0.59 7.12 -8.12
C LEU A 98 0.50 8.01 -8.72
N ALA A 99 0.86 7.83 -9.99
CA ALA A 99 1.92 8.58 -10.64
C ALA A 99 1.49 10.00 -11.08
N GLU A 100 0.23 10.16 -11.46
CA GLU A 100 -0.32 11.42 -11.98
C GLU A 100 -0.94 12.31 -10.90
N ASP A 101 -1.31 11.76 -9.74
CA ASP A 101 -1.83 12.54 -8.62
C ASP A 101 -0.69 13.22 -7.84
N PRO A 102 -0.59 14.57 -7.85
CA PRO A 102 0.47 15.30 -7.16
C PRO A 102 0.39 15.19 -5.63
N GLU A 103 -0.76 14.77 -5.10
CA GLU A 103 -0.96 14.53 -3.68
C GLU A 103 -0.83 13.05 -3.29
N ALA A 104 -0.47 12.18 -4.25
CA ALA A 104 -0.29 10.77 -3.99
C ALA A 104 0.84 10.51 -3.00
N ARG A 105 0.54 9.68 -2.01
CA ARG A 105 1.49 9.26 -0.98
C ARG A 105 1.10 7.94 -0.37
N ILE A 106 2.12 7.23 0.12
CA ILE A 106 1.96 6.04 0.95
C ILE A 106 2.50 6.34 2.35
N VAL A 107 1.65 6.15 3.36
CA VAL A 107 1.91 6.56 4.74
C VAL A 107 1.96 5.33 5.62
N LEU A 108 3.06 5.08 6.33
CA LEU A 108 3.09 4.09 7.40
C LEU A 108 2.27 4.62 8.58
N LEU A 109 1.20 3.90 8.94
CA LEU A 109 0.40 4.23 10.11
C LEU A 109 1.18 3.91 11.38
N SER A 110 1.17 4.85 12.33
CA SER A 110 1.83 4.78 13.62
C SER A 110 1.04 5.60 14.63
N ALA A 111 1.35 5.47 15.92
CA ALA A 111 0.71 6.27 16.97
C ALA A 111 0.81 7.79 16.72
N ALA A 112 1.85 8.24 16.02
CA ALA A 112 2.04 9.64 15.65
C ALA A 112 1.19 10.03 14.43
N THR A 113 1.21 9.25 13.35
CA THR A 113 0.51 9.62 12.11
C THR A 113 -1.01 9.54 12.27
N VAL A 114 -1.53 8.63 13.11
CA VAL A 114 -2.98 8.51 13.34
C VAL A 114 -3.57 9.66 14.16
N GLN A 115 -2.74 10.55 14.70
CA GLN A 115 -3.21 11.82 15.30
C GLN A 115 -3.64 12.83 14.22
N GLU A 116 -3.18 12.67 12.98
CA GLU A 116 -3.60 13.51 11.87
C GLU A 116 -5.02 13.15 11.43
N PRO A 117 -5.94 14.12 11.26
CA PRO A 117 -7.33 13.85 10.90
C PRO A 117 -7.49 12.99 9.63
N SER A 118 -6.58 13.12 8.68
CA SER A 118 -6.59 12.38 7.41
C SER A 118 -6.20 10.90 7.55
N TYR A 119 -5.55 10.51 8.66
CA TYR A 119 -5.02 9.15 8.87
C TYR A 119 -5.55 8.48 10.14
N ARG A 120 -6.52 9.11 10.83
CA ARG A 120 -7.11 8.60 12.07
C ARG A 120 -7.85 7.27 11.93
N PHE A 121 -8.22 6.89 10.70
CA PHE A 121 -8.97 5.66 10.43
C PHE A 121 -8.00 4.48 10.28
N LEU A 122 -8.11 3.56 11.22
CA LEU A 122 -7.32 2.34 11.29
C LEU A 122 -7.94 1.22 10.44
N PRO A 123 -7.15 0.18 10.12
CA PRO A 123 -7.66 -1.08 9.60
C PRO A 123 -8.80 -1.67 10.44
N GLU A 124 -9.68 -2.47 9.82
CA GLU A 124 -10.91 -2.97 10.45
C GLU A 124 -10.88 -4.49 10.72
N TYR A 125 -9.94 -5.23 10.15
CA TYR A 125 -9.92 -6.70 10.21
C TYR A 125 -8.98 -7.25 11.29
N GLY A 126 -8.64 -6.43 12.30
CA GLY A 126 -7.88 -6.82 13.49
C GLY A 126 -6.37 -6.56 13.39
N GLU A 127 -5.92 -5.89 12.35
CA GLU A 127 -4.53 -5.48 12.18
C GLU A 127 -4.19 -4.32 13.13
N ASP A 128 -3.10 -4.48 13.88
CA ASP A 128 -2.58 -3.44 14.77
C ASP A 128 -1.31 -2.82 14.17
N ILE A 129 -1.28 -1.49 14.08
CA ILE A 129 -0.15 -0.68 13.59
C ILE A 129 1.15 -0.89 14.40
N ALA A 130 1.05 -1.40 15.62
CA ALA A 130 2.20 -1.74 16.47
C ALA A 130 2.80 -3.12 16.14
N THR A 131 2.09 -3.96 15.38
CA THR A 131 2.52 -5.34 15.08
C THR A 131 2.55 -5.68 13.59
N HIS A 132 1.98 -4.80 12.75
CA HIS A 132 1.94 -4.94 11.30
C HIS A 132 2.51 -3.71 10.62
N TRP A 133 3.09 -3.90 9.44
CA TRP A 133 3.34 -2.80 8.53
C TRP A 133 2.02 -2.40 7.88
N VAL A 134 1.36 -1.41 8.45
CA VAL A 134 0.08 -0.90 7.96
C VAL A 134 0.34 0.35 7.14
N PHE A 135 0.18 0.24 5.83
CA PHE A 135 0.32 1.36 4.92
C PHE A 135 -1.03 1.91 4.51
N ARG A 136 -1.16 3.23 4.58
CA ARG A 136 -2.27 3.99 4.07
C ARG A 136 -1.91 4.53 2.70
N ILE A 137 -2.75 4.27 1.70
CA ILE A 137 -2.55 4.74 0.33
C ILE A 137 -3.50 5.90 0.09
N VAL A 138 -2.96 7.02 -0.38
CA VAL A 138 -3.66 8.30 -0.51
C VAL A 138 -3.42 8.79 -1.93
N ALA A 139 -4.49 9.04 -2.66
CA ALA A 139 -4.48 9.66 -3.99
C ALA A 139 -5.80 10.40 -4.20
N PRO A 140 -6.05 11.53 -3.51
CA PRO A 140 -7.38 12.14 -3.43
C PRO A 140 -7.96 12.57 -4.78
N ASN A 141 -7.13 12.86 -5.79
CA ASN A 141 -7.60 13.30 -7.10
C ASN A 141 -8.01 12.13 -8.00
N GLY A 142 -7.40 10.95 -7.81
CA GLY A 142 -7.70 9.76 -8.62
C GLY A 142 -8.43 8.64 -7.86
N TRP A 143 -8.43 8.68 -6.53
CA TRP A 143 -8.96 7.65 -5.65
C TRP A 143 -9.36 8.20 -4.27
N PRO A 144 -10.62 8.66 -4.09
CA PRO A 144 -11.04 9.34 -2.87
C PRO A 144 -11.42 8.40 -1.71
N SER A 145 -11.36 7.08 -1.89
CA SER A 145 -11.77 6.11 -0.85
C SER A 145 -10.63 5.74 0.10
N LEU A 146 -11.00 5.13 1.23
CA LEU A 146 -10.03 4.65 2.19
C LEU A 146 -9.35 3.39 1.64
N GLN A 147 -8.01 3.37 1.58
CA GLN A 147 -7.25 2.20 1.11
C GLN A 147 -6.09 1.89 2.05
N TRP A 148 -5.98 0.62 2.44
CA TRP A 148 -4.86 0.12 3.23
C TRP A 148 -4.17 -1.04 2.52
N ALA A 149 -2.87 -1.16 2.77
CA ALA A 149 -2.08 -2.34 2.44
C ALA A 149 -1.36 -2.83 3.70
N ILE A 150 -1.50 -4.12 3.98
CA ILE A 150 -1.05 -4.77 5.21
C ILE A 150 0.08 -5.73 4.86
N VAL A 151 1.17 -5.67 5.62
CA VAL A 151 2.24 -6.66 5.56
C VAL A 151 2.57 -7.15 6.97
N ASP A 152 2.55 -8.45 7.16
CA ASP A 152 3.04 -9.08 8.39
C ASP A 152 4.58 -9.01 8.44
N PRO A 153 5.19 -8.37 9.45
CA PRO A 153 6.63 -8.29 9.61
C PRO A 153 7.32 -9.65 9.68
N ARG A 154 6.62 -10.71 10.10
CA ARG A 154 7.14 -12.08 10.19
C ARG A 154 7.08 -12.83 8.85
N GLY A 155 6.27 -12.34 7.90
CA GLY A 155 6.03 -12.98 6.62
C GLY A 155 5.29 -14.32 6.72
N GLU A 156 4.47 -14.50 7.77
CA GLU A 156 3.63 -15.68 7.96
C GLU A 156 2.36 -15.60 7.10
N THR A 157 1.89 -14.38 6.83
CA THR A 157 0.80 -14.10 5.89
C THR A 157 1.30 -13.35 4.67
N ALA A 158 0.66 -13.58 3.52
CA ALA A 158 0.91 -12.80 2.31
C ALA A 158 0.43 -11.36 2.53
N ALA A 159 1.10 -10.39 1.90
CA ALA A 159 0.61 -9.01 1.88
C ALA A 159 -0.75 -8.93 1.17
N TYR A 160 -1.62 -8.06 1.65
CA TYR A 160 -2.93 -7.83 1.05
C TYR A 160 -3.32 -6.36 1.17
N SER A 161 -4.26 -5.94 0.33
CA SER A 161 -4.83 -4.60 0.37
C SER A 161 -6.34 -4.67 0.32
N TYR A 162 -6.98 -3.71 0.96
CA TYR A 162 -8.43 -3.58 0.94
C TYR A 162 -8.84 -2.13 1.16
N GLY A 163 -10.08 -1.83 0.83
CA GLY A 163 -10.65 -0.51 0.94
C GLY A 163 -11.88 -0.45 1.83
N PHE A 164 -12.31 0.78 2.08
CA PHE A 164 -13.62 1.08 2.66
C PHE A 164 -14.17 2.38 2.06
N GLU A 165 -15.48 2.42 1.84
CA GLU A 165 -16.22 3.60 1.34
C GLU A 165 -16.82 4.46 2.47
#